data_AF-A0A1H0X8H8-F1
#
_entry.id   AF-A0A1H0X8H8-F1
#
_cell.length_a   1.000
_cell.length_b   1.000
_cell.length_c   1.000
_cell.angle_alpha   90.00
_cell.angle_beta   90.00
_cell.angle_gamma   90.00
#
_symmetry.space_group_name_H-M   'P 1'
#
loop_
_entity.id
_entity.type
_entity.pdbx_description
1 polymer ?
#
loop_
_entity_poly.entity_id
_entity_poly.type
_entity_poly.pdbx_seq_one_letter_code
_entity_poly.pdbx_strand_id
1 'polypeptide(L)'
;MDDVVEPARTATVPTNFVTDGMWVWTDIVTYYLRNYRLAPEPLLLQHIRQQGQRAAMVHLDTFKRAVDFVLKPSSDSKGLAWRIG
;
A
#
# COMPACT_ATOMS: atom_id res chain seq x y z
N MET A 1 1.60 14.43 2.50
CA MET A 1 0.52 15.15 1.76
C MET A 1 -0.39 15.82 2.79
N ASP A 2 -0.99 16.96 2.44
CA ASP A 2 -1.93 17.67 3.33
C ASP A 2 -3.30 16.98 3.33
N ASP A 3 -4.02 17.10 4.45
CA ASP A 3 -5.36 16.54 4.57
C ASP A 3 -6.37 17.36 3.75
N VAL A 4 -7.10 16.69 2.85
CA VAL A 4 -8.07 17.35 1.95
C VAL A 4 -9.34 17.74 2.71
N VAL A 5 -9.70 17.00 3.76
CA VAL A 5 -10.89 17.28 4.57
C VAL A 5 -10.58 18.34 5.62
N GLU A 6 -9.38 18.31 6.21
CA GLU A 6 -8.92 19.33 7.17
C GLU A 6 -7.57 19.93 6.74
N PRO A 7 -7.53 20.91 5.82
CA PRO A 7 -6.28 21.46 5.27
C PRO A 7 -5.30 22.06 6.28
N ALA A 8 -5.78 22.38 7.50
CA ALA A 8 -4.93 22.80 8.60
C ALA A 8 -3.97 21.69 9.08
N ARG A 9 -4.29 20.41 8.83
CA ARG A 9 -3.43 19.26 9.08
C ARG A 9 -2.50 19.03 7.89
N THR A 10 -1.36 19.69 7.93
CA THR A 10 -0.35 19.58 6.87
C THR A 10 0.50 18.32 7.06
N ALA A 11 0.99 17.78 5.94
CA ALA A 11 1.92 16.64 5.88
C ALA A 11 1.52 15.37 6.68
N THR A 12 0.24 15.21 7.02
CA THR A 12 -0.23 14.11 7.89
C THR A 12 -0.72 12.90 7.10
N VAL A 13 -1.15 13.10 5.85
CA VAL A 13 -1.68 12.01 5.02
C VAL A 13 -0.51 11.17 4.48
N PRO A 14 -0.47 9.86 4.78
CA PRO A 14 0.55 8.95 4.27
C PRO A 14 0.50 8.84 2.75
N THR A 15 1.65 8.75 2.09
CA THR A 15 1.74 8.64 0.62
C THR A 15 2.31 7.30 0.17
N ASN A 16 2.20 6.27 1.01
CA ASN A 16 2.69 4.93 0.72
C ASN A 16 1.72 4.18 -0.19
N PHE A 17 2.26 3.24 -0.97
CA PHE A 17 1.48 2.22 -1.67
C PHE A 17 1.40 0.95 -0.82
N VAL A 18 0.25 0.30 -0.86
CA VAL A 18 -0.05 -0.97 -0.17
C VAL A 18 -0.58 -1.96 -1.22
N THR A 19 -0.31 -3.25 -1.00
CA THR A 19 -0.81 -4.30 -1.87
C THR A 19 -1.09 -5.59 -1.09
N ASP A 20 -2.04 -6.39 -1.57
CA ASP A 20 -2.28 -7.76 -1.11
C ASP A 20 -1.71 -8.81 -2.08
N GLY A 21 -0.91 -8.38 -3.05
CA GLY A 21 -0.34 -9.21 -4.11
C GLY A 21 -1.19 -9.31 -5.38
N MET A 22 -2.44 -8.82 -5.36
CA MET A 22 -3.33 -8.78 -6.53
C MET A 22 -3.79 -7.35 -6.84
N TRP A 23 -4.15 -6.59 -5.82
CA TRP A 23 -4.55 -5.19 -5.92
C TRP A 23 -3.49 -4.29 -5.30
N VAL A 24 -3.28 -3.11 -5.89
CA VAL A 24 -2.42 -2.05 -5.34
C VAL A 24 -3.30 -0.85 -5.05
N TRP A 25 -3.16 -0.27 -3.87
CA TRP A 25 -3.87 0.94 -3.46
C TRP A 25 -2.96 1.85 -2.64
N THR A 26 -3.41 3.06 -2.35
CA THR A 26 -2.66 4.00 -1.49
C THR A 26 -3.06 3.84 -0.04
N ASP A 27 -2.10 3.95 0.89
CA ASP A 27 -2.37 3.90 2.33
C ASP A 27 -3.24 5.09 2.82
N ILE A 28 -3.39 6.10 1.96
CA ILE A 28 -4.36 7.19 2.05
C ILE A 28 -5.77 6.64 2.35
N VAL A 29 -6.15 5.51 1.74
CA VAL A 29 -7.45 4.87 1.95
C VAL A 29 -7.65 4.50 3.43
N THR A 30 -6.62 3.91 4.06
CA THR A 30 -6.64 3.56 5.49
C THR A 30 -6.82 4.81 6.35
N TYR A 31 -6.10 5.89 6.02
CA TYR A 31 -6.15 7.15 6.73
C TYR A 31 -7.57 7.76 6.70
N TYR A 32 -8.17 7.92 5.52
CA TYR A 32 -9.50 8.53 5.43
C TYR A 32 -10.61 7.65 5.99
N LEU A 33 -10.49 6.32 5.87
CA LEU A 33 -11.43 5.40 6.50
C LEU A 33 -11.39 5.50 8.04
N ARG A 34 -10.20 5.62 8.64
CA ARG A 34 -10.04 5.71 10.10
C ARG A 34 -10.48 7.06 10.66
N ASN A 35 -10.07 8.15 10.02
CA ASN A 35 -10.30 9.50 10.54
C ASN A 35 -11.68 10.07 10.19
N TYR A 36 -12.22 9.72 9.01
CA TYR A 36 -13.42 10.35 8.46
C TYR A 36 -14.53 9.37 8.08
N ARG A 37 -14.32 8.07 8.29
CA ARG A 37 -15.28 7.02 7.90
C ARG A 37 -15.66 7.05 6.42
N LEU A 38 -14.79 7.62 5.58
CA LEU A 38 -15.00 7.65 4.14
C LEU A 38 -14.82 6.24 3.58
N ALA A 39 -15.83 5.79 2.85
CA ALA A 39 -15.79 4.49 2.21
C ALA A 39 -14.66 4.46 1.17
N PRO A 40 -13.87 3.36 1.11
CA PRO A 40 -12.95 3.15 0.01
C PRO A 40 -13.67 3.08 -1.34
N GLU A 41 -12.89 3.12 -2.41
CA GLU A 41 -13.40 2.91 -3.76
C GLU A 41 -14.24 1.62 -3.84
N PRO A 42 -15.42 1.64 -4.51
CA PRO A 42 -16.28 0.46 -4.61
C PRO A 42 -15.61 -0.79 -5.16
N LEU A 43 -14.68 -0.64 -6.13
CA LEU A 43 -13.95 -1.77 -6.71
C LEU A 43 -12.97 -2.39 -5.71
N LEU A 44 -12.27 -1.57 -4.91
CA LEU A 44 -11.42 -2.06 -3.82
C LEU A 44 -12.26 -2.81 -2.77
N LEU A 45 -13.43 -2.28 -2.40
CA LEU A 45 -14.34 -2.98 -1.48
C LEU A 45 -14.85 -4.30 -2.06
N GLN A 46 -15.17 -4.34 -3.36
CA GLN A 46 -15.57 -5.56 -4.05
C GLN A 46 -14.45 -6.60 -4.03
N HIS A 47 -13.22 -6.19 -4.36
CA HIS A 47 -12.04 -7.06 -4.33
C HIS A 47 -11.83 -7.65 -2.93
N ILE A 48 -11.85 -6.82 -1.87
CA ILE A 48 -11.70 -7.28 -0.48
C ILE A 48 -12.78 -8.31 -0.11
N ARG A 49 -14.03 -8.10 -0.54
CA ARG A 49 -15.14 -9.04 -0.30
C ARG A 49 -14.94 -10.37 -1.05
N GLN A 50 -14.48 -10.31 -2.30
CA GLN A 50 -14.19 -11.51 -3.09
C GLN A 50 -13.05 -12.35 -2.49
N GLN A 51 -12.09 -11.71 -1.82
CA GLN A 51 -11.02 -12.38 -1.07
C GLN A 51 -11.47 -12.88 0.34
N GLY A 52 -12.76 -12.81 0.65
CA GLY A 52 -13.28 -13.26 1.96
C GLY A 52 -12.84 -12.38 3.13
N GLN A 53 -12.54 -11.11 2.88
CA GLN A 53 -12.07 -10.12 3.88
C GLN A 53 -10.79 -10.53 4.60
N ARG A 54 -9.96 -11.37 3.97
CA ARG A 54 -8.66 -11.80 4.51
C ARG A 54 -7.57 -11.43 3.54
N ALA A 55 -6.50 -10.84 4.06
CA ALA A 55 -5.26 -10.74 3.32
C ALA A 55 -4.68 -12.14 3.12
N ALA A 56 -4.11 -12.41 1.94
CA ALA A 56 -3.39 -13.65 1.68
C ALA A 56 -2.21 -13.79 2.64
N MET A 57 -1.94 -15.01 3.11
CA MET A 57 -0.78 -15.26 3.97
C MET A 57 0.50 -15.08 3.15
N VAL A 58 1.38 -14.17 3.60
CA VAL A 58 2.69 -13.97 2.98
C VAL A 58 3.60 -15.14 3.34
N HIS A 59 4.10 -15.87 2.34
CA HIS A 59 5.04 -16.95 2.58
C HIS A 59 6.34 -16.43 3.22
N LEU A 60 6.91 -17.19 4.17
CA LEU A 60 8.07 -16.77 4.94
C LEU A 60 9.26 -16.37 4.06
N ASP A 61 9.46 -17.06 2.93
CA ASP A 61 10.56 -16.76 2.01
C ASP A 61 10.37 -15.43 1.26
N THR A 62 9.12 -15.05 0.99
CA THR A 62 8.81 -13.73 0.44
C THR A 62 9.05 -12.65 1.47
N PHE A 63 8.63 -12.87 2.72
CA PHE A 63 8.88 -11.95 3.82
C PHE A 63 10.40 -11.76 4.06
N LYS A 64 11.17 -12.84 4.11
CA LYS A 64 12.63 -12.79 4.27
C LYS A 64 13.29 -11.99 3.15
N ARG A 65 12.95 -12.25 1.88
CA ARG A 65 13.46 -11.49 0.73
C ARG A 65 13.13 -10.00 0.82
N ALA A 66 11.92 -9.65 1.25
CA ALA A 66 11.53 -8.26 1.43
C ALA A 66 12.34 -7.58 2.55
N VAL A 67 12.53 -8.25 3.68
CA VAL A 67 13.35 -7.75 4.80
C VAL A 67 14.81 -7.59 4.39
N ASP A 68 15.40 -8.57 3.70
CA ASP A 68 16.77 -8.51 3.22
C ASP A 68 16.99 -7.33 2.27
N PHE A 69 16.03 -7.07 1.37
CA PHE A 69 16.06 -5.92 0.47
C PHE A 69 16.04 -4.58 1.23
N VAL A 70 15.20 -4.46 2.26
CA VAL A 70 15.08 -3.22 3.05
C VAL A 70 16.34 -2.97 3.90
N LEU A 71 16.91 -4.01 4.50
CA LEU A 71 18.07 -3.88 5.40
C LEU A 71 19.41 -3.80 4.66
N LYS A 72 19.52 -4.43 3.49
CA LYS A 72 20.68 -4.38 2.60
C LYS A 72 20.21 -3.96 1.22
N PRO A 73 19.83 -2.68 1.02
CA PRO A 73 19.49 -2.20 -0.31
C PRO A 73 20.72 -2.40 -1.18
N SER A 74 20.63 -3.24 -2.21
CA SER A 74 21.78 -3.47 -3.08
C SER A 74 22.12 -2.14 -3.77
N SER A 75 23.37 -1.71 -3.60
CA SER A 75 23.95 -0.57 -4.33
C SER A 75 23.86 -0.77 -5.87
N ASP A 76 23.60 -2.01 -6.31
CA ASP A 76 23.52 -2.42 -7.71
C ASP A 76 22.08 -2.37 -8.27
N SER A 77 21.27 -1.43 -7.80
CA SER A 77 19.91 -1.20 -8.32
C SER A 77 19.89 -0.49 -9.69
N LYS A 78 21.05 -0.17 -10.28
CA LYS A 78 21.14 0.48 -11.61
C LYS A 78 20.53 -0.35 -12.75
N GLY A 79 20.30 -1.65 -12.54
CA GLY A 79 19.71 -2.56 -13.54
C GLY A 79 18.22 -2.86 -13.37
N LEU A 80 17.59 -2.52 -12.24
CA LEU A 80 16.18 -2.82 -11.97
C LEU A 80 15.28 -1.61 -12.29
N ALA A 81 15.52 -0.99 -13.44
CA ALA A 81 14.54 -0.10 -14.04
C ALA A 81 13.40 -0.99 -14.56
N TRP A 82 12.28 -1.00 -13.84
CA TRP A 82 11.03 -1.59 -14.29
C TRP A 82 10.73 -1.10 -15.72
N ARG A 83 10.96 -1.96 -16.71
CA ARG A 83 10.56 -1.69 -18.10
C ARG A 83 9.09 -2.02 -18.21
N ILE A 84 8.26 -0.99 -18.12
CA ILE A 84 6.91 -1.01 -18.66
C ILE A 84 7.03 -1.14 -20.19
N GLY A 85 6.57 -2.28 -20.70
CA GLY A 85 6.28 -2.50 -22.12
C GLY A 85 4.83 -2.22 -22.42
#